data_AF-A0A8S4A9E0-F1
#
_entry.id   AF-A0A8S4A9E0-F1
#
_cell.length_a   1.000
_cell.length_b   1.000
_cell.length_c   1.000
_cell.angle_alpha   90.00
_cell.angle_beta   90.00
_cell.angle_gamma   90.00
#
_symmetry.space_group_name_H-M   'P 1'
#
loop_
_entity.id
_entity.type
_entity.pdbx_description
1 polymer ?
#
loop_
_entity_poly.entity_id
_entity_poly.type
_entity_poly.pdbx_seq_one_letter_code
_entity_poly.pdbx_strand_id
1 'polypeptide(L)'
;MMHNLLPILKRQQVDVTFFVIEQAPPEVFNRGALLNIGFLEAEKLASFDCYIFHDADMIPIHDQNLYRCEDNPRHFAVAMNKFDYKLPYGGYFGAVVGFSKQQFLTINGCSNVYFGWGGEDDDLFARTSHKKYSVLRYDARIARYYMISHTRDLGNEVNLVRSALIGDCKNRQDVEGLNSVKYTVNSVRQEILYTWINVSLNMTEILLTAPKNTIEIINRALAPSKKLHRNKK
;
A
#
# COMPACT_ATOMS: atom_id res chain seq x y z
N MET A 1 -8.59 -15.93 -0.43
CA MET A 1 -8.83 -14.80 -1.36
C MET A 1 -9.26 -15.25 -2.76
N MET A 2 -8.37 -15.81 -3.59
CA MET A 2 -8.62 -16.04 -5.03
C MET A 2 -9.84 -16.91 -5.35
N HIS A 3 -10.14 -17.92 -4.52
CA HIS A 3 -11.37 -18.72 -4.66
C HIS A 3 -12.64 -17.86 -4.73
N ASN A 4 -12.69 -16.75 -3.97
CA ASN A 4 -13.86 -15.87 -3.91
C ASN A 4 -13.79 -14.77 -4.97
N LEU A 5 -12.58 -14.31 -5.31
CA LEU A 5 -12.39 -13.20 -6.24
C LEU A 5 -12.51 -13.65 -7.71
N LEU A 6 -11.99 -14.82 -8.09
CA LEU A 6 -11.99 -15.31 -9.46
C LEU A 6 -13.40 -15.40 -10.09
N PRO A 7 -14.44 -15.93 -9.41
CA PRO A 7 -15.79 -15.93 -9.97
C PRO A 7 -16.34 -14.52 -10.23
N ILE A 8 -16.01 -13.55 -9.38
CA ILE A 8 -16.42 -12.15 -9.53
C ILE A 8 -15.75 -11.55 -10.77
N LEU A 9 -14.42 -11.69 -10.89
CA LEU A 9 -13.67 -11.14 -12.03
C LEU A 9 -14.09 -11.76 -13.37
N LYS A 10 -14.42 -13.08 -13.37
CA LYS A 10 -14.98 -13.74 -14.54
C LYS A 10 -16.33 -13.14 -14.97
N ARG A 11 -17.24 -12.89 -14.02
CA ARG A 11 -18.53 -12.23 -14.32
C ARG A 11 -18.34 -10.79 -14.81
N GLN A 12 -17.31 -10.11 -14.31
CA GLN A 12 -16.92 -8.78 -14.76
C GLN A 12 -16.13 -8.79 -16.08
N GLN A 13 -15.84 -9.97 -16.67
CA GLN A 13 -15.08 -10.11 -17.91
C GLN A 13 -13.74 -9.33 -17.89
N VAL A 14 -13.04 -9.40 -16.76
CA VAL A 14 -11.73 -8.74 -16.59
C VAL A 14 -10.63 -9.71 -17.00
N ASP A 15 -9.74 -9.26 -17.87
CA ASP A 15 -8.46 -9.92 -18.11
C ASP A 15 -7.52 -9.59 -16.95
N VAL A 16 -7.12 -10.61 -16.19
CA VAL A 16 -6.44 -10.42 -14.90
C VAL A 16 -5.28 -11.39 -14.77
N THR A 17 -4.15 -10.84 -14.34
CA THR A 17 -2.99 -11.60 -13.88
C THR A 17 -2.77 -11.30 -12.40
N PHE A 18 -2.63 -12.34 -11.58
CA PHE A 18 -2.36 -12.19 -10.16
C PHE A 18 -0.86 -12.26 -9.86
N PHE A 19 -0.38 -11.31 -9.07
CA PHE A 19 0.97 -11.32 -8.53
C PHE A 19 0.90 -11.36 -7.00
N VAL A 20 1.64 -12.29 -6.40
CA VAL A 20 1.82 -12.37 -4.95
C VAL A 20 3.26 -11.99 -4.65
N ILE A 21 3.45 -10.82 -4.04
CA ILE A 21 4.76 -10.29 -3.68
C ILE A 21 4.99 -10.59 -2.20
N GLU A 22 5.88 -11.56 -1.93
CA GLU A 22 6.20 -12.01 -0.58
C GLU A 22 7.52 -11.41 -0.13
N GLN A 23 7.50 -10.71 1.01
CA GLN A 23 8.71 -10.22 1.67
C GLN A 23 9.39 -11.35 2.44
N ALA A 24 10.63 -11.66 2.08
CA ALA A 24 11.47 -12.55 2.86
C ALA A 24 11.92 -11.86 4.18
N PRO A 25 12.03 -12.63 5.28
CA PRO A 25 12.67 -12.14 6.51
C PRO A 25 14.14 -11.75 6.27
N PRO A 26 14.78 -10.96 7.16
CA PRO A 26 14.37 -10.64 8.53
C PRO A 26 13.77 -9.25 8.72
N GLU A 27 13.70 -8.43 7.67
CA GLU A 27 13.28 -7.03 7.79
C GLU A 27 11.81 -6.91 8.18
N VAL A 28 11.48 -5.83 8.89
CA VAL A 28 10.10 -5.45 9.24
C VAL A 28 9.27 -5.30 7.96
N PHE A 29 8.03 -5.76 8.00
CA PHE A 29 7.12 -5.72 6.85
C PHE A 29 6.97 -4.30 6.29
N ASN A 30 7.05 -4.17 4.96
CA ASN A 30 6.95 -2.89 4.28
C ASN A 30 5.97 -2.98 3.12
N ARG A 31 4.69 -2.73 3.40
CA ARG A 31 3.61 -2.83 2.42
C ARG A 31 3.86 -1.92 1.21
N GLY A 32 4.21 -0.65 1.46
CA GLY A 32 4.42 0.34 0.39
C GLY A 32 5.49 -0.08 -0.61
N ALA A 33 6.64 -0.58 -0.13
CA ALA A 33 7.70 -1.10 -0.98
C ALA A 33 7.24 -2.32 -1.79
N LEU A 34 6.50 -3.26 -1.19
CA LEU A 34 6.01 -4.45 -1.90
C LEU A 34 5.01 -4.12 -3.00
N LEU A 35 4.16 -3.09 -2.82
CA LEU A 35 3.26 -2.62 -3.87
C LEU A 35 4.05 -2.02 -5.05
N ASN A 36 5.09 -1.22 -4.77
CA ASN A 36 5.98 -0.69 -5.81
C ASN A 36 6.70 -1.82 -6.57
N ILE A 37 7.23 -2.81 -5.84
CA ILE A 37 7.90 -3.97 -6.42
C ILE A 37 6.93 -4.77 -7.30
N GLY A 38 5.70 -4.99 -6.83
CA GLY A 38 4.67 -5.68 -7.60
C GLY A 38 4.36 -4.99 -8.92
N PHE A 39 4.27 -3.65 -8.92
CA PHE A 39 4.15 -2.88 -10.15
C PHE A 39 5.36 -3.10 -11.08
N LEU A 40 6.58 -2.98 -10.57
CA LEU A 40 7.80 -3.11 -11.37
C LEU A 40 7.99 -4.52 -11.96
N GLU A 41 7.68 -5.57 -11.20
CA GLU A 41 7.80 -6.95 -11.69
C GLU A 41 6.68 -7.32 -12.66
N ALA A 42 5.47 -6.81 -12.46
CA ALA A 42 4.38 -6.99 -13.42
C ALA A 42 4.76 -6.40 -14.79
N GLU A 43 5.37 -5.21 -14.80
CA GLU A 43 5.80 -4.53 -16.04
C GLU A 43 6.89 -5.26 -16.82
N LYS A 44 7.61 -6.19 -16.20
CA LYS A 44 8.57 -7.06 -16.91
C LYS A 44 7.89 -8.18 -17.69
N LEU A 45 6.68 -8.56 -17.28
CA LEU A 45 5.96 -9.69 -17.87
C LEU A 45 5.08 -9.26 -19.03
N ALA A 46 4.31 -8.19 -18.85
CA ALA A 46 3.38 -7.69 -19.85
C ALA A 46 3.07 -6.20 -19.61
N SER A 47 2.41 -5.58 -20.58
CA SER A 47 1.88 -4.22 -20.42
C SER A 47 0.48 -4.28 -19.84
N PHE A 48 0.31 -3.79 -18.62
CA PHE A 48 -0.98 -3.64 -17.97
C PHE A 48 -1.48 -2.19 -18.06
N ASP A 49 -2.78 -1.99 -18.14
CA ASP A 49 -3.44 -0.68 -18.14
C ASP A 49 -3.93 -0.28 -16.75
N CYS A 50 -4.21 -1.26 -15.88
CA CYS A 50 -4.73 -1.09 -14.54
C CYS A 50 -4.01 -1.98 -13.51
N TYR A 51 -3.63 -1.40 -12.37
CA TYR A 51 -3.01 -2.10 -11.25
C TYR A 51 -3.93 -1.97 -10.04
N ILE A 52 -4.34 -3.11 -9.49
CA ILE A 52 -5.17 -3.18 -8.29
C ILE A 52 -4.32 -3.76 -7.18
N PHE A 53 -3.98 -2.92 -6.21
CA PHE A 53 -3.26 -3.30 -5.00
C PHE A 53 -4.27 -3.80 -3.97
N HIS A 54 -4.07 -5.02 -3.49
CA HIS A 54 -5.12 -5.76 -2.80
C HIS A 54 -4.58 -6.52 -1.60
N ASP A 55 -5.08 -6.19 -0.41
CA ASP A 55 -4.77 -6.95 0.80
C ASP A 55 -5.33 -8.38 0.71
N ALA A 56 -4.55 -9.37 1.13
CA ALA A 56 -4.86 -10.79 0.90
C ALA A 56 -6.06 -11.31 1.71
N ASP A 57 -6.46 -10.59 2.75
CA ASP A 57 -7.57 -10.90 3.65
C ASP A 57 -8.88 -10.21 3.26
N MET A 58 -8.88 -9.43 2.16
CA MET A 58 -10.04 -8.68 1.72
C MET A 58 -10.86 -9.48 0.69
N ILE A 59 -12.19 -9.52 0.86
CA ILE A 59 -13.09 -10.17 -0.10
C ILE A 59 -14.24 -9.21 -0.46
N PRO A 60 -14.44 -8.84 -1.73
CA PRO A 60 -15.58 -8.03 -2.14
C PRO A 60 -16.88 -8.81 -1.96
N ILE A 61 -17.92 -8.16 -1.44
CA ILE A 61 -19.24 -8.78 -1.21
C ILE A 61 -20.13 -8.68 -2.45
N HIS A 62 -19.97 -7.62 -3.26
CA HIS A 62 -20.78 -7.38 -4.45
C HIS A 62 -19.92 -7.35 -5.72
N ASP A 63 -20.39 -8.04 -6.76
CA ASP A 63 -19.75 -8.05 -8.08
C ASP A 63 -20.03 -6.79 -8.92
N GLN A 64 -20.92 -5.92 -8.46
CA GLN A 64 -21.08 -4.57 -9.02
C GLN A 64 -19.91 -3.66 -8.65
N ASN A 65 -19.05 -4.03 -7.68
CA ASN A 65 -17.80 -3.33 -7.45
C ASN A 65 -16.78 -3.73 -8.53
N LEU A 66 -16.86 -3.10 -9.69
CA LEU A 66 -16.08 -3.45 -10.89
C LEU A 66 -14.58 -3.26 -10.67
N TYR A 67 -13.77 -4.30 -10.81
CA TYR A 67 -12.31 -4.26 -10.66
C TYR A 67 -11.65 -3.71 -11.93
N ARG A 68 -11.75 -2.38 -12.12
CA ARG A 68 -11.18 -1.66 -13.26
C ARG A 68 -10.70 -0.28 -12.83
N CYS A 69 -9.78 0.28 -13.58
CA CYS A 69 -9.27 1.64 -13.38
C CYS A 69 -10.02 2.61 -14.30
N GLU A 70 -10.09 3.87 -13.87
CA GLU A 70 -10.75 4.97 -14.58
C GLU A 70 -9.81 6.18 -14.59
N ASP A 71 -10.32 7.37 -14.95
CA ASP A 71 -9.52 8.60 -15.07
C ASP A 71 -8.91 9.08 -13.74
N ASN A 72 -9.42 8.59 -12.61
CA ASN A 72 -8.93 8.89 -11.28
C ASN A 72 -8.67 7.60 -10.48
N PRO A 73 -7.71 7.59 -9.54
CA PRO A 73 -7.45 6.45 -8.68
C PRO A 73 -8.68 6.02 -7.91
N ARG A 74 -8.84 4.71 -7.76
CA ARG A 74 -10.04 4.09 -7.23
C ARG A 74 -9.80 3.47 -5.88
N HIS A 75 -10.71 3.71 -4.94
CA HIS A 75 -10.77 3.01 -3.67
C HIS A 75 -11.93 2.02 -3.69
N PHE A 76 -11.61 0.73 -3.68
CA PHE A 76 -12.60 -0.33 -3.78
C PHE A 76 -13.19 -0.68 -2.41
N ALA A 77 -12.37 -0.70 -1.35
CA ALA A 77 -12.75 -1.15 -0.01
C ALA A 77 -13.37 -0.05 0.86
N VAL A 78 -14.46 0.57 0.40
CA VAL A 78 -15.10 1.72 1.07
C VAL A 78 -15.77 1.35 2.39
N ALA A 79 -16.41 0.19 2.44
CA ALA A 79 -17.22 -0.25 3.59
C ALA A 79 -16.82 -1.66 4.00
N MET A 80 -16.10 -1.79 5.11
CA MET A 80 -15.59 -3.08 5.59
C MET A 80 -16.29 -3.53 6.87
N ASN A 81 -16.50 -4.84 7.04
CA ASN A 81 -17.07 -5.43 8.26
C ASN A 81 -16.36 -4.98 9.55
N LYS A 82 -15.02 -4.85 9.54
CA LYS A 82 -14.22 -4.38 10.69
C LYS A 82 -14.56 -2.96 11.14
N PHE A 83 -15.13 -2.14 10.26
CA PHE A 83 -15.51 -0.76 10.53
C PHE A 83 -17.04 -0.56 10.44
N ASP A 84 -17.80 -1.60 10.78
CA ASP A 84 -19.27 -1.60 10.72
C ASP A 84 -19.84 -1.17 9.36
N TYR A 85 -19.14 -1.54 8.28
CA TYR A 85 -19.45 -1.14 6.90
C TYR A 85 -19.53 0.38 6.68
N LYS A 86 -18.72 1.14 7.42
CA LYS A 86 -18.55 2.59 7.24
C LYS A 86 -17.13 2.91 6.82
N LEU A 87 -16.99 4.01 6.08
CA LEU A 87 -15.67 4.56 5.77
C LEU A 87 -15.06 5.13 7.07
N PRO A 88 -13.85 4.72 7.47
CA PRO A 88 -13.26 5.14 8.74
C PRO A 88 -13.10 6.66 8.86
N TYR A 89 -12.63 7.30 7.79
CA TYR A 89 -12.48 8.76 7.65
C TYR A 89 -12.31 9.13 6.17
N GLY A 90 -12.52 10.40 5.81
CA GLY A 90 -12.56 10.83 4.41
C GLY A 90 -11.28 10.56 3.61
N GLY A 91 -10.12 10.65 4.26
CA GLY A 91 -8.80 10.36 3.68
C GLY A 91 -8.40 8.88 3.66
N TYR A 92 -9.25 7.96 4.12
CA TYR A 92 -8.91 6.54 4.15
C TYR A 92 -8.79 5.97 2.72
N PHE A 93 -7.63 5.43 2.39
CA PHE A 93 -7.29 4.94 1.05
C PHE A 93 -6.43 3.67 1.12
N GLY A 94 -6.86 2.73 1.95
CA GLY A 94 -6.17 1.47 2.19
C GLY A 94 -6.92 0.25 1.69
N ALA A 95 -6.44 -0.93 2.10
CA ALA A 95 -7.01 -2.25 1.82
C ALA A 95 -7.02 -2.66 0.34
N VAL A 96 -7.88 -2.04 -0.48
CA VAL A 96 -7.96 -2.34 -1.92
C VAL A 96 -8.11 -1.05 -2.72
N VAL A 97 -7.08 -0.72 -3.49
CA VAL A 97 -6.98 0.51 -4.29
C VAL A 97 -6.48 0.21 -5.69
N GLY A 98 -6.81 1.06 -6.65
CA GLY A 98 -6.42 0.87 -8.05
C GLY A 98 -5.97 2.15 -8.73
N PHE A 99 -5.02 1.98 -9.62
CA PHE A 99 -4.40 3.04 -10.40
C PHE A 99 -4.21 2.58 -11.83
N SER A 100 -4.47 3.46 -12.80
CA SER A 100 -3.91 3.27 -14.13
C SER A 100 -2.39 3.33 -14.08
N LYS A 101 -1.71 2.76 -15.09
CA LYS A 101 -0.25 2.86 -15.23
C LYS A 101 0.24 4.30 -15.06
N GLN A 102 -0.37 5.22 -15.79
CA GLN A 102 0.02 6.62 -15.76
C GLN A 102 -0.21 7.27 -14.40
N GLN A 103 -1.32 6.97 -13.72
CA GLN A 103 -1.60 7.53 -12.40
C GLN A 103 -0.54 7.08 -11.39
N PHE A 104 -0.21 5.79 -11.35
CA PHE A 104 0.76 5.25 -10.40
C PHE A 104 2.17 5.81 -10.63
N LEU A 105 2.59 5.91 -11.90
CA LEU A 105 3.84 6.58 -12.29
C LEU A 105 3.85 8.07 -11.87
N THR A 106 2.75 8.78 -12.11
CA THR A 106 2.63 10.22 -11.82
C THR A 106 2.79 10.53 -10.34
N ILE A 107 2.28 9.68 -9.46
CA ILE A 107 2.38 9.86 -8.00
C ILE A 107 3.71 9.36 -7.42
N ASN A 108 4.60 8.82 -8.26
CA ASN A 108 5.82 8.10 -7.87
C ASN A 108 5.52 6.91 -6.94
N GLY A 109 4.47 6.16 -7.23
CA GLY A 109 4.00 5.01 -6.45
C GLY A 109 3.79 5.30 -4.95
N CYS A 110 3.97 4.25 -4.15
CA CYS A 110 3.88 4.29 -2.69
C CYS A 110 5.18 4.81 -2.06
N SER A 111 5.11 5.31 -0.83
CA SER A 111 6.31 5.59 -0.02
C SER A 111 7.00 4.28 0.40
N ASN A 112 8.33 4.24 0.31
CA ASN A 112 9.11 3.07 0.71
C ASN A 112 9.52 3.11 2.19
N VAL A 113 9.37 4.24 2.88
CA VAL A 113 9.95 4.42 4.23
C VAL A 113 9.03 3.99 5.39
N TYR A 114 7.90 3.34 5.09
CA TYR A 114 6.99 2.81 6.12
C TYR A 114 7.33 1.35 6.43
N PHE A 115 8.20 1.16 7.42
CA PHE A 115 8.46 -0.15 8.03
C PHE A 115 7.51 -0.36 9.20
N GLY A 116 6.75 -1.45 9.17
CA GLY A 116 5.72 -1.77 10.14
C GLY A 116 4.36 -1.13 9.83
N TRP A 117 3.44 -1.26 10.77
CA TRP A 117 2.03 -0.97 10.54
C TRP A 117 1.70 0.53 10.63
N GLY A 118 1.12 1.03 9.54
CA GLY A 118 0.22 2.18 9.50
C GLY A 118 0.84 3.47 8.97
N GLY A 119 -0.02 4.24 8.30
CA GLY A 119 0.26 5.57 7.76
C GLY A 119 0.72 5.59 6.30
N GLU A 120 1.05 4.43 5.72
CA GLU A 120 1.44 4.30 4.32
C GLU A 120 0.25 4.50 3.37
N ASP A 121 -0.96 4.06 3.77
CA ASP A 121 -2.19 4.30 3.00
C ASP A 121 -2.59 5.79 3.03
N ASP A 122 -2.39 6.45 4.17
CA ASP A 122 -2.61 7.89 4.31
C ASP A 122 -1.60 8.70 3.48
N ASP A 123 -0.36 8.22 3.43
CA ASP A 123 0.67 8.77 2.55
C ASP A 123 0.27 8.63 1.08
N LEU A 124 -0.20 7.45 0.68
CA LEU A 124 -0.67 7.18 -0.68
C LEU A 124 -1.85 8.09 -1.06
N PHE A 125 -2.79 8.33 -0.14
CA PHE A 125 -3.86 9.32 -0.32
C PHE A 125 -3.32 10.74 -0.52
N ALA A 126 -2.35 11.13 0.32
CA ALA A 126 -1.73 12.46 0.26
C ALA A 126 -0.94 12.67 -1.04
N ARG A 127 -0.19 11.65 -1.50
CA ARG A 127 0.51 11.63 -2.80
C ARG A 127 -0.43 11.78 -3.97
N THR A 128 -1.54 11.04 -3.94
CA THR A 128 -2.62 11.10 -4.94
C THR A 128 -3.20 12.51 -5.03
N SER A 129 -3.58 13.07 -3.87
CA SER A 129 -4.14 14.42 -3.76
C SER A 129 -3.14 15.51 -4.17
N HIS A 130 -1.85 15.33 -3.87
CA HIS A 130 -0.79 16.27 -4.25
C HIS A 130 -0.73 16.43 -5.78
N LYS A 131 -0.82 15.31 -6.52
CA LYS A 131 -0.82 15.29 -7.99
C LYS A 131 -2.20 15.58 -8.61
N LYS A 132 -3.12 16.17 -7.82
CA LYS A 132 -4.44 16.68 -8.25
C LYS A 132 -5.43 15.61 -8.71
N TYR A 133 -5.17 14.35 -8.38
CA TYR A 133 -6.17 13.31 -8.54
C TYR A 133 -7.20 13.36 -7.42
N SER A 134 -8.46 13.08 -7.77
CA SER A 134 -9.51 12.78 -6.80
C SER A 134 -9.60 11.27 -6.59
N VAL A 135 -10.11 10.82 -5.46
CA VAL A 135 -10.33 9.38 -5.21
C VAL A 135 -11.76 9.01 -5.62
N LEU A 136 -11.88 8.06 -6.55
CA LEU A 136 -13.17 7.49 -6.93
C LEU A 136 -13.60 6.41 -5.94
N ARG A 137 -14.87 6.47 -5.53
CA ARG A 137 -15.51 5.51 -4.65
C ARG A 137 -16.90 5.21 -5.20
N TYR A 138 -17.23 3.94 -5.29
CA TYR A 138 -18.63 3.55 -5.44
C TYR A 138 -19.41 3.76 -4.15
N ASP A 139 -20.73 3.75 -4.28
CA ASP A 139 -21.65 3.76 -3.15
C ASP A 139 -21.27 2.66 -2.14
N ALA A 140 -21.33 2.99 -0.85
CA ALA A 140 -20.93 2.09 0.24
C ALA A 140 -21.77 0.80 0.31
N ARG A 141 -22.93 0.73 -0.35
CA ARG A 141 -23.72 -0.50 -0.52
C ARG A 141 -23.09 -1.45 -1.53
N ILE A 142 -22.43 -0.92 -2.57
CA ILE A 142 -21.74 -1.70 -3.60
C ILE A 142 -20.31 -2.02 -3.17
N ALA A 143 -19.58 -1.03 -2.65
CA ALA A 143 -18.17 -1.12 -2.27
C ALA A 143 -17.95 -1.78 -0.90
N ARG A 144 -18.71 -2.86 -0.61
CA ARG A 144 -18.60 -3.62 0.64
C ARG A 144 -17.56 -4.72 0.54
N TYR A 145 -16.77 -4.85 1.60
CA TYR A 145 -15.78 -5.91 1.76
C TYR A 145 -15.95 -6.64 3.09
N TYR A 146 -15.65 -7.92 3.05
CA TYR A 146 -15.42 -8.74 4.22
C TYR A 146 -13.91 -8.91 4.42
N MET A 147 -13.37 -8.40 5.53
CA MET A 147 -12.02 -8.69 5.99
C MET A 147 -12.03 -10.02 6.75
N ILE A 148 -11.20 -10.96 6.33
CA ILE A 148 -10.95 -12.21 7.04
C ILE A 148 -10.25 -11.85 8.36
N SER A 149 -10.82 -12.26 9.48
CA SER A 149 -10.26 -11.94 10.79
C SER A 149 -8.93 -12.65 11.01
N HIS A 150 -7.92 -11.89 11.43
CA HIS A 150 -6.63 -12.40 11.88
C HIS A 150 -6.09 -11.52 13.02
N THR A 151 -5.23 -12.09 13.86
CA THR A 151 -4.43 -11.29 14.81
C THR A 151 -3.34 -10.55 14.06
N ARG A 152 -2.83 -9.45 14.61
CA ARG A 152 -1.71 -8.72 13.99
C ARG A 152 -0.53 -9.66 13.76
N ASP A 153 -0.01 -9.66 12.53
CA ASP A 153 1.08 -10.52 12.13
C ASP A 153 2.40 -10.10 12.78
N LEU A 154 3.26 -11.08 13.06
CA LEU A 154 4.60 -10.86 13.59
C LEU A 154 5.44 -10.07 12.55
N GLY A 155 6.24 -9.08 12.97
CA GLY A 155 7.00 -8.25 12.04
C GLY A 155 6.20 -7.12 11.37
N ASN A 156 4.96 -6.90 11.81
CA ASN A 156 4.12 -5.76 11.40
C ASN A 156 3.72 -4.91 12.63
N GLU A 157 4.68 -4.64 13.51
CA GLU A 157 4.50 -3.81 14.71
C GLU A 157 4.15 -2.37 14.33
N VAL A 158 3.54 -1.62 15.26
CA VAL A 158 3.14 -0.22 15.00
C VAL A 158 4.36 0.62 14.60
N ASN A 159 4.29 1.27 13.44
CA ASN A 159 5.29 2.23 13.03
C ASN A 159 5.20 3.48 13.94
N LEU A 160 6.20 3.66 14.80
CA LEU A 160 6.24 4.75 15.79
C LEU A 160 6.43 6.14 15.15
N VAL A 161 6.96 6.20 13.93
CA VAL A 161 7.26 7.45 13.21
C VAL A 161 6.21 7.83 12.17
N ARG A 162 5.16 7.02 12.00
CA ARG A 162 4.13 7.21 10.96
C ARG A 162 3.54 8.62 10.89
N SER A 163 3.23 9.23 12.04
CA SER A 163 2.65 10.58 12.09
C SER A 163 3.63 11.64 11.59
N ALA A 164 4.92 11.47 11.91
CA ALA A 164 5.98 12.36 11.45
C ALA A 164 6.22 12.20 9.94
N LEU A 165 6.19 10.95 9.45
CA LEU A 165 6.30 10.65 8.02
C LEU A 165 5.13 11.23 7.22
N ILE A 166 3.89 11.12 7.69
CA ILE A 166 2.71 11.71 7.01
C ILE A 166 2.85 13.22 6.89
N GLY A 167 3.36 13.89 7.94
CA GLY A 167 3.64 15.33 7.91
C GLY A 167 4.66 15.76 6.85
N ASP A 168 5.58 14.87 6.48
CA ASP A 168 6.63 15.10 5.48
C ASP A 168 6.30 14.59 4.07
N CYS A 169 5.17 13.89 3.90
CA CYS A 169 4.75 13.22 2.66
C CYS A 169 5.06 13.99 1.38
N LYS A 170 4.59 15.23 1.31
CA LYS A 170 4.66 16.06 0.10
C LYS A 170 6.09 16.44 -0.27
N ASN A 171 7.00 16.55 0.70
CA ASN A 171 8.37 16.98 0.45
C ASN A 171 9.23 15.88 -0.14
N ARG A 172 8.88 14.61 0.14
CA ARG A 172 9.65 13.45 -0.29
C ARG A 172 9.03 12.69 -1.47
N GLN A 173 7.79 12.99 -1.84
CA GLN A 173 7.05 12.27 -2.88
C GLN A 173 7.83 12.08 -4.19
N ASP A 174 8.49 13.14 -4.68
CA ASP A 174 9.23 13.10 -5.95
C ASP A 174 10.67 12.57 -5.80
N VAL A 175 11.13 12.33 -4.56
CA VAL A 175 12.48 11.85 -4.25
C VAL A 175 12.48 10.36 -3.93
N GLU A 176 11.52 9.90 -3.13
CA GLU A 176 11.38 8.48 -2.76
C GLU A 176 10.02 7.91 -3.12
N GLY A 177 10.04 6.69 -3.63
CA GLY A 177 8.86 5.93 -4.03
C GLY A 177 9.22 4.92 -5.11
N LEU A 178 8.39 4.81 -6.14
CA LEU A 178 8.59 3.85 -7.22
C LEU A 178 9.96 3.99 -7.90
N ASN A 179 10.43 5.22 -8.10
CA ASN A 179 11.72 5.51 -8.72
C ASN A 179 12.95 5.13 -7.87
N SER A 180 12.77 4.86 -6.58
CA SER A 180 13.87 4.70 -5.64
C SER A 180 13.87 3.36 -4.90
N VAL A 181 12.81 2.56 -4.99
CA VAL A 181 12.68 1.30 -4.24
C VAL A 181 13.89 0.38 -4.47
N LYS A 182 14.43 -0.17 -3.38
CA LYS A 182 15.59 -1.08 -3.38
C LYS A 182 15.16 -2.46 -2.90
N TYR A 183 15.45 -3.47 -3.69
CA TYR A 183 15.07 -4.85 -3.40
C TYR A 183 15.89 -5.84 -4.23
N THR A 184 15.91 -7.09 -3.76
CA THR A 184 16.47 -8.24 -4.48
C THR A 184 15.37 -9.26 -4.73
N VAL A 185 15.25 -9.75 -5.96
CA VAL A 185 14.38 -10.89 -6.28
C VAL A 185 15.10 -12.18 -5.93
N ASN A 186 14.58 -12.93 -4.97
CA ASN A 186 15.16 -14.19 -4.52
C ASN A 186 14.68 -15.36 -5.37
N SER A 187 13.39 -15.36 -5.71
CA SER A 187 12.77 -16.44 -6.47
C SER A 187 11.49 -15.95 -7.16
N VAL A 188 11.21 -16.52 -8.32
CA VAL A 188 9.96 -16.34 -9.06
C VAL A 188 9.40 -17.72 -9.36
N ARG A 189 8.14 -17.95 -9.03
CA ARG A 189 7.41 -19.18 -9.35
C ARG A 189 6.11 -18.85 -10.05
N GLN A 190 5.90 -19.45 -11.21
CA GLN A 190 4.64 -19.35 -11.92
C GLN A 190 3.72 -20.48 -11.48
N GLU A 191 2.69 -20.13 -10.71
CA GLU A 191 1.63 -21.05 -10.29
C GLU A 191 0.46 -20.98 -11.27
N ILE A 192 -0.48 -21.93 -11.16
CA ILE A 192 -1.64 -22.01 -12.06
C ILE A 192 -2.48 -20.73 -12.03
N LEU A 193 -2.60 -20.07 -10.88
CA LEU A 193 -3.51 -18.95 -10.69
C LEU A 193 -2.81 -17.60 -10.41
N TYR A 194 -1.50 -17.60 -10.16
CA TYR A 194 -0.74 -16.41 -9.80
C TYR A 194 0.75 -16.60 -10.06
N THR A 195 1.47 -15.51 -10.27
CA THR A 195 2.93 -15.50 -10.19
C THR A 195 3.34 -15.10 -8.78
N TRP A 196 4.07 -15.98 -8.11
CA TRP A 196 4.66 -15.74 -6.81
C TRP A 196 6.07 -15.18 -6.96
N ILE A 197 6.35 -14.10 -6.26
CA ILE A 197 7.65 -13.42 -6.31
C ILE A 197 8.10 -13.20 -4.86
N ASN A 198 9.21 -13.82 -4.50
CA ASN A 198 9.83 -13.61 -3.21
C ASN A 198 10.96 -12.59 -3.33
N VAL A 199 10.92 -11.59 -2.47
CA VAL A 199 11.85 -10.46 -2.49
C VAL A 199 12.43 -10.18 -1.12
N SER A 200 13.70 -9.78 -1.09
CA SER A 200 14.36 -9.28 0.11
C SER A 200 14.49 -7.77 0.03
N LEU A 201 14.22 -7.11 1.15
CA LEU A 201 14.47 -5.69 1.35
C LEU A 201 15.69 -5.53 2.26
N ASN A 202 16.32 -4.36 2.19
CA ASN A 202 17.29 -3.91 3.19
C ASN A 202 16.80 -2.57 3.74
N MET A 203 16.47 -2.53 5.03
CA MET A 203 15.87 -1.33 5.62
C MET A 203 16.80 -0.12 5.52
N THR A 204 18.11 -0.32 5.70
CA THR A 204 19.10 0.75 5.62
C THR A 204 19.18 1.31 4.20
N GLU A 205 19.27 0.45 3.19
CA GLU A 205 19.34 0.88 1.79
C GLU A 205 18.09 1.64 1.37
N ILE A 206 16.91 1.19 1.77
CA ILE A 206 15.64 1.87 1.49
C ILE A 206 15.61 3.24 2.17
N LEU A 207 15.94 3.32 3.46
CA LEU A 207 15.93 4.59 4.17
C LEU A 207 16.92 5.58 3.55
N LEU A 208 18.08 5.13 3.07
CA LEU A 208 19.05 5.99 2.37
C LEU A 208 18.53 6.60 1.06
N THR A 209 17.40 6.12 0.53
CA THR A 209 16.73 6.75 -0.64
C THR A 209 15.92 8.00 -0.28
N ALA A 210 15.60 8.18 1.01
CA ALA A 210 14.81 9.31 1.47
C ALA A 210 15.66 10.60 1.55
N PRO A 211 15.03 11.79 1.42
CA PRO A 211 15.72 13.05 1.67
C PRO A 211 16.36 13.10 3.06
N LYS A 212 17.49 13.81 3.18
CA LYS A 212 18.18 14.00 4.48
C LYS A 212 17.25 14.52 5.57
N ASN A 213 16.38 15.49 5.24
CA ASN A 213 15.40 16.04 6.18
C ASN A 213 14.41 14.98 6.69
N THR A 214 13.97 14.05 5.83
CA THR A 214 13.11 12.94 6.21
C THR A 214 13.80 12.02 7.22
N ILE A 215 15.09 11.74 7.02
CA ILE A 215 15.90 10.95 7.95
C ILE A 215 16.05 11.65 9.30
N GLU A 216 16.27 12.97 9.30
CA GLU A 216 16.29 13.75 10.54
C GLU A 216 14.94 13.72 11.27
N ILE A 217 13.82 13.76 10.54
CA ILE A 217 12.46 13.66 11.09
C ILE A 217 12.26 12.29 11.75
N ILE A 218 12.64 11.20 11.06
CA ILE A 218 12.57 9.83 11.60
C ILE A 218 13.41 9.72 12.88
N ASN A 219 14.66 10.17 12.84
CA ASN A 219 15.57 10.12 13.99
C ASN A 219 15.04 10.93 15.18
N ARG A 220 14.45 12.11 14.93
CA ARG A 220 13.84 12.93 15.98
C ARG A 220 12.61 12.26 16.59
N ALA A 221 11.81 11.59 15.77
CA ALA A 221 10.60 10.89 16.24
C ALA A 221 10.93 9.62 17.05
N LEU A 222 12.06 8.96 16.77
CA LEU A 222 12.57 7.82 17.54
C LEU A 222 13.33 8.22 18.80
N ALA A 223 13.78 9.47 18.91
CA ALA A 223 14.52 9.93 20.07
C ALA A 223 13.67 9.86 21.35
N PRO A 224 14.20 9.33 22.47
CA PRO A 224 13.45 9.28 23.72
C PRO A 224 13.06 10.68 24.16
N SER A 225 11.76 10.89 24.45
CA SER A 225 11.23 12.14 24.98
C SER A 225 12.01 12.52 26.25
N LYS A 226 12.82 13.57 26.18
CA LYS A 226 13.38 14.24 27.38
C LYS A 226 12.22 14.83 28.19
N LYS A 227 11.53 14.02 28.99
CA LYS A 227 10.66 14.54 30.05
C LYS A 227 11.58 15.30 31.00
N LEU A 228 11.44 16.62 31.03
CA LEU A 228 11.98 17.46 32.10
C LEU A 228 11.51 16.86 33.44
N HIS A 229 12.42 16.21 34.16
CA HIS A 229 12.34 16.18 35.62
C HIS A 229 12.60 17.62 36.10
N ARG A 230 11.55 18.46 36.06
CA ARG A 230 11.46 19.59 36.97
C ARG A 230 11.17 19.01 38.35
N ASN A 231 12.25 18.68 39.06
CA ASN A 231 12.24 18.52 40.49
C ASN A 231 11.56 19.76 41.09
N LYS A 232 10.36 19.57 41.65
CA LYS A 232 9.81 20.50 42.63
C LYS A 232 10.73 20.41 43.85
N LYS A 233 11.53 21.44 44.05
CA LYS A 233 12.00 21.82 45.39
C LYS A 233 10.87 22.57 46.09
#